data_AF-A0A5U2SA84-F1
#
_entry.id   AF-A0A5U2SA84-F1
#
_cell.length_a   1.000
_cell.length_b   1.000
_cell.length_c   1.000
_cell.angle_alpha   90.00
_cell.angle_beta   90.00
_cell.angle_gamma   90.00
#
_symmetry.space_group_name_H-M   'P 1'
#
loop_
_entity.id
_entity.type
_entity.pdbx_description
1 polymer ?
#
loop_
_entity_poly.entity_id
_entity_poly.type
_entity_poly.pdbx_seq_one_letter_code
_entity_poly.pdbx_strand_id
1 'polypeptide(L)'
;MIKKKGFTLLEVSIVLGIGTLIAFMKFQDMRNNQEAVMAENVGTQIKQLGEAVNRYISIRYDKVSTLSSTNNQSSDPGPRTCTAAGCEITYQTLINEGLLPVGYTGTNAQKSTYKILLKRSGTAPDYVINGLITTSSPWKEGGRIRYDLLGKAVQAAGVDGGMSRTTKIASGYGGQWSENSGNYSNITDGGLLAYRVGYNSSMYSVYLRRDGTLPMTGDLNLGGKSIKNIQDITASGTTTTGTLNTTGKASVASDLAVGGTSTLNGQVNINNNLKVKSDTYLNTLSTTGLAKFGGRIATNGLNPNDLPSGWTGGVRTYDLYASGTVGAGTGKMVNAYMNSAGNIFASGNLTAGTIKSNGTIESAGRIKVGEYLHLNGQATMNAKCTPNGLVGRDSAGKMLSCVSGKWSELTPAAASGIYVRYYNSIKWSCTVPNRATGGCSCSSGLNSILINTDSQQSCSGGKNDHCRTYTKYFYACV
;
A
#
# COMPACT_ATOMS: atom_id res chain seq x y z
N MET A 1 -15.96 30.08 121.94
CA MET A 1 -16.61 31.05 121.03
C MET A 1 -15.54 31.69 120.16
N ILE A 2 -15.59 31.47 118.84
CA ILE A 2 -14.60 31.96 117.88
C ILE A 2 -14.91 33.44 117.57
N LYS A 3 -13.97 34.35 117.87
CA LYS A 3 -14.08 35.79 117.58
C LYS A 3 -14.02 36.03 116.06
N LYS A 4 -15.16 36.31 115.43
CA LYS A 4 -15.20 36.85 114.06
C LYS A 4 -14.70 38.31 114.10
N LYS A 5 -13.51 38.56 113.54
CA LYS A 5 -13.00 39.92 113.32
C LYS A 5 -13.76 40.52 112.13
N GLY A 6 -14.48 41.62 112.35
CA GLY A 6 -15.13 42.37 111.28
C GLY A 6 -14.12 43.15 110.45
N PHE A 7 -14.27 43.14 109.13
CA PHE A 7 -13.46 43.92 108.20
C PHE A 7 -13.75 45.42 108.38
N THR A 8 -12.71 46.25 108.32
CA THR A 8 -12.87 47.71 108.38
C THR A 8 -13.36 48.24 107.04
N LEU A 9 -14.21 49.27 107.05
CA LEU A 9 -14.76 49.90 105.83
C LEU A 9 -13.63 50.38 104.88
N LEU A 10 -12.48 50.75 105.43
CA LEU A 10 -11.30 51.20 104.71
C LEU A 10 -10.68 50.09 103.85
N GLU A 11 -10.51 48.87 104.38
CA GLU A 11 -9.93 47.73 103.64
C GLU A 11 -10.80 47.33 102.44
N VAL A 12 -12.13 47.32 102.61
CA VAL A 12 -13.06 47.01 101.51
C VAL A 12 -13.00 48.08 100.42
N SER A 13 -12.93 49.36 100.79
CA SER A 13 -12.83 50.47 99.82
C SER A 13 -11.50 50.47 99.05
N ILE A 14 -10.38 50.10 99.68
CA ILE A 14 -9.07 50.00 99.02
C ILE A 14 -9.03 48.80 98.07
N VAL A 15 -9.53 47.63 98.49
CA VAL A 15 -9.58 46.43 97.63
C VAL A 15 -10.48 46.65 96.41
N LEU A 16 -11.63 47.32 96.58
CA LEU A 16 -12.50 47.69 95.46
C LEU A 16 -11.84 48.74 94.55
N GLY A 17 -11.14 49.73 95.11
CA GLY A 17 -10.40 50.74 94.34
C GLY A 17 -9.25 50.15 93.51
N ILE A 18 -8.45 49.26 94.10
CA ILE A 18 -7.35 48.58 93.39
C ILE A 18 -7.90 47.57 92.38
N GLY A 19 -8.95 46.82 92.74
CA GLY A 19 -9.59 45.86 91.86
C GLY A 19 -10.20 46.48 90.60
N THR A 20 -10.85 47.65 90.74
CA THR A 20 -11.41 48.39 89.59
C THR A 20 -10.31 48.95 88.67
N LEU A 21 -9.20 49.44 89.22
CA LEU A 21 -8.05 49.91 88.42
C LEU A 21 -7.38 48.77 87.63
N ILE A 22 -7.17 47.60 88.25
CA ILE A 22 -6.61 46.42 87.57
C ILE A 22 -7.56 45.91 86.49
N ALA A 23 -8.87 45.84 86.78
CA ALA A 23 -9.89 45.45 85.81
C ALA A 23 -9.91 46.42 84.61
N PHE A 24 -9.79 47.72 84.85
CA PHE A 24 -9.75 48.74 83.79
C PHE A 24 -8.47 48.64 82.94
N MET A 25 -7.31 48.42 83.56
CA MET A 25 -6.06 48.17 82.82
C MET A 25 -6.14 46.91 81.96
N LYS A 26 -6.68 45.82 82.49
CA LYS A 26 -6.88 44.56 81.74
C LYS A 26 -7.93 44.69 80.65
N PHE A 27 -8.98 45.48 80.86
CA PHE A 27 -9.96 45.79 79.83
C PHE A 27 -9.34 46.58 78.67
N GLN A 28 -8.48 47.57 78.97
CA GLN A 28 -7.73 48.30 77.93
C GLN A 28 -6.76 47.40 77.17
N ASP A 29 -6.01 46.55 77.88
CA ASP A 29 -5.10 45.58 77.25
C ASP A 29 -5.85 44.58 76.37
N MET A 30 -6.97 44.04 76.86
CA MET A 30 -7.86 43.17 76.09
C MET A 30 -8.43 43.88 74.86
N ARG A 31 -8.83 45.14 74.96
CA ARG A 31 -9.28 45.95 73.82
C ARG A 31 -8.17 46.16 72.81
N ASN A 32 -6.97 46.50 73.24
CA ASN A 32 -5.81 46.69 72.37
C ASN A 32 -5.41 45.36 71.67
N ASN A 33 -5.54 44.23 72.36
CA ASN A 33 -5.32 42.90 71.80
C ASN A 33 -6.41 42.52 70.79
N GLN A 34 -7.68 42.83 71.06
CA GLN A 34 -8.77 42.66 70.10
C GLN A 34 -8.56 43.50 68.84
N GLU A 35 -8.15 44.77 68.98
CA GLU A 35 -7.81 45.64 67.85
C GLU A 35 -6.61 45.10 67.06
N ALA A 36 -5.61 44.52 67.73
CA ALA A 36 -4.47 43.88 67.09
C ALA A 36 -4.87 42.65 66.27
N VAL A 37 -5.68 41.75 66.84
CA VAL A 37 -6.20 40.56 66.15
C VAL A 37 -7.09 40.95 64.98
N MET A 38 -7.90 42.00 65.15
CA MET A 38 -8.70 42.56 64.06
C MET A 38 -7.82 43.07 62.92
N ALA A 39 -6.73 43.80 63.22
CA ALA A 39 -5.78 44.27 62.21
C ALA A 39 -5.07 43.13 61.48
N GLU A 40 -4.67 42.08 62.20
CA GLU A 40 -4.10 40.88 61.60
C GLU A 40 -5.10 40.17 60.67
N ASN A 41 -6.37 40.06 61.09
CA ASN A 41 -7.44 39.54 60.26
C ASN A 41 -7.66 40.38 58.99
N VAL A 42 -7.65 41.72 59.08
CA VAL A 42 -7.77 42.58 57.90
C VAL A 42 -6.58 42.37 56.94
N GLY A 43 -5.37 42.21 57.48
CA GLY A 43 -4.16 41.93 56.70
C GLY A 43 -4.20 40.57 55.99
N THR A 44 -4.62 39.52 56.68
CA THR A 44 -4.79 38.19 56.08
C THR A 44 -5.90 38.16 55.04
N GLN A 45 -7.00 38.90 55.25
CA GLN A 45 -8.09 39.04 54.27
C GLN A 45 -7.64 39.70 52.96
N ILE A 46 -6.84 40.78 53.02
CA ILE A 46 -6.33 41.41 51.79
C ILE A 46 -5.29 40.52 51.10
N LYS A 47 -4.51 39.74 51.86
CA LYS A 47 -3.58 38.75 51.30
C LYS A 47 -4.31 37.65 50.54
N GLN A 48 -5.34 37.06 51.13
CA GLN A 48 -6.16 36.04 50.45
C GLN A 48 -6.76 36.60 49.15
N LEU A 49 -7.25 37.84 49.18
CA LEU A 49 -7.75 38.51 47.99
C LEU A 49 -6.64 38.72 46.94
N GLY A 50 -5.45 39.16 47.37
CA GLY A 50 -4.28 39.34 46.50
C GLY A 50 -3.83 38.07 45.81
N GLU A 51 -3.78 36.95 46.53
CA GLU A 51 -3.46 35.64 45.97
C GLU A 51 -4.49 35.18 44.92
N ALA A 52 -5.78 35.42 45.17
CA ALA A 52 -6.83 35.14 44.19
C ALA A 52 -6.68 36.02 42.94
N VAL A 53 -6.36 37.31 43.09
CA VAL A 53 -6.10 38.21 41.95
C VAL A 53 -4.85 37.78 41.17
N ASN A 54 -3.79 37.34 41.82
CA ASN A 54 -2.61 36.80 41.13
C ASN A 54 -2.95 35.60 40.24
N ARG A 55 -3.80 34.68 40.72
CA ARG A 55 -4.29 33.55 39.92
C ARG A 55 -5.16 34.02 38.76
N TYR A 56 -6.02 35.01 39.00
CA TYR A 56 -6.85 35.60 37.95
C TYR A 56 -6.00 36.22 36.83
N ILE A 57 -4.94 36.97 37.16
CA ILE A 57 -3.99 37.54 36.19
C ILE A 57 -3.39 36.43 35.33
N SER A 58 -3.03 35.28 35.90
CA SER A 58 -2.46 34.14 35.17
C SER A 58 -3.48 33.50 34.22
N ILE A 59 -4.70 33.23 34.70
CA ILE A 59 -5.76 32.57 33.92
C ILE A 59 -6.25 33.49 32.79
N ARG A 60 -6.48 34.77 33.08
CA ARG A 60 -7.02 35.77 32.15
C ARG A 60 -5.95 36.71 31.61
N TYR A 61 -4.70 36.27 31.56
CA TYR A 61 -3.59 37.07 31.04
C TYR A 61 -3.90 37.61 29.64
N ASP A 62 -4.43 36.78 28.74
CA ASP A 62 -4.81 37.17 27.38
C ASP A 62 -5.86 38.30 27.38
N LYS A 63 -6.86 38.23 28.25
CA LYS A 63 -7.92 39.24 28.33
C LYS A 63 -7.45 40.55 28.96
N VAL A 64 -6.64 40.47 30.02
CA VAL A 64 -6.12 41.67 30.70
C VAL A 64 -5.02 42.33 29.85
N SER A 65 -4.18 41.56 29.17
CA SER A 65 -3.17 42.06 28.24
C SER A 65 -3.76 42.65 26.96
N THR A 66 -4.97 42.25 26.56
CA THR A 66 -5.69 42.88 25.43
C THR A 66 -6.67 43.97 25.87
N LEU A 67 -6.78 44.25 27.19
CA LEU A 67 -7.74 45.21 27.77
C LEU A 67 -9.20 44.91 27.38
N SER A 68 -9.59 43.63 27.43
CA SER A 68 -10.93 43.15 27.06
C SER A 68 -11.90 43.12 28.25
N SER A 69 -13.02 43.85 28.18
CA SER A 69 -14.09 43.85 29.21
C SER A 69 -15.02 42.62 29.12
N THR A 70 -15.66 42.23 30.23
CA THR A 70 -16.73 41.20 30.28
C THR A 70 -17.76 41.52 31.36
N ASN A 71 -19.03 41.15 31.11
CA ASN A 71 -20.16 41.24 32.04
C ASN A 71 -20.80 39.85 32.27
N ASN A 72 -20.00 38.86 32.72
CA ASN A 72 -20.45 37.49 33.04
C ASN A 72 -20.88 36.64 31.84
N GLN A 73 -19.93 36.32 30.95
CA GLN A 73 -20.15 35.30 29.91
C GLN A 73 -19.66 33.92 30.37
N SER A 74 -20.23 32.84 29.80
CA SER A 74 -19.93 31.46 30.20
C SER A 74 -18.45 31.08 30.06
N SER A 75 -17.73 31.62 29.07
CA SER A 75 -16.31 31.37 28.82
C SER A 75 -15.36 32.43 29.41
N ASP A 76 -15.91 33.55 29.89
CA ASP A 76 -15.17 34.68 30.47
C ASP A 76 -16.02 35.30 31.60
N PRO A 77 -16.03 34.67 32.78
CA PRO A 77 -16.78 35.14 33.94
C PRO A 77 -16.28 36.54 34.34
N GLY A 78 -17.22 37.45 34.56
CA GLY A 78 -16.96 38.84 34.89
C GLY A 78 -17.38 39.16 36.33
N PRO A 79 -17.63 40.43 36.66
CA PRO A 79 -17.42 41.59 35.81
C PRO A 79 -15.93 41.96 35.69
N ARG A 80 -15.46 42.34 34.50
CA ARG A 80 -14.16 42.97 34.30
C ARG A 80 -14.36 44.17 33.38
N THR A 81 -13.96 45.35 33.82
CA THR A 81 -14.08 46.57 33.02
C THR A 81 -12.70 47.07 32.65
N CYS A 82 -12.35 47.02 31.38
CA CYS A 82 -11.07 47.48 30.87
C CYS A 82 -11.20 48.78 30.09
N THR A 83 -10.22 49.66 30.28
CA THR A 83 -10.04 50.93 29.58
C THR A 83 -8.58 51.08 29.16
N ALA A 84 -8.21 52.16 28.48
CA ALA A 84 -6.81 52.47 28.16
C ALA A 84 -5.91 52.57 29.42
N ALA A 85 -6.49 52.86 30.59
CA ALA A 85 -5.75 52.98 31.86
C ALA A 85 -5.46 51.63 32.55
N GLY A 86 -6.16 50.56 32.16
CA GLY A 86 -6.10 49.26 32.82
C GLY A 86 -7.48 48.60 32.96
N CYS A 87 -7.53 47.51 33.71
CA CYS A 87 -8.75 46.76 34.00
C CYS A 87 -9.10 46.81 35.48
N GLU A 88 -10.36 47.08 35.79
CA GLU A 88 -10.94 46.94 37.12
C GLU A 88 -11.71 45.63 37.22
N ILE A 89 -11.50 44.89 38.31
CA ILE A 89 -12.26 43.69 38.64
C ILE A 89 -12.83 43.81 40.06
N THR A 90 -13.76 42.93 40.39
CA THR A 90 -14.40 42.89 41.71
C THR A 90 -14.12 41.55 42.39
N TYR A 91 -14.38 41.45 43.68
CA TYR A 91 -14.34 40.15 44.37
C TYR A 91 -15.34 39.16 43.75
N GLN A 92 -16.45 39.64 43.18
CA GLN A 92 -17.43 38.80 42.49
C GLN A 92 -16.83 38.13 41.25
N THR A 93 -15.93 38.81 40.54
CA THR A 93 -15.17 38.24 39.42
C THR A 93 -14.37 37.02 39.88
N LEU A 94 -13.73 37.12 41.03
CA LEU A 94 -12.93 36.04 41.60
C LEU A 94 -13.81 34.88 42.10
N ILE A 95 -15.00 35.14 42.63
CA ILE A 95 -15.98 34.09 42.96
C ILE A 95 -16.46 33.37 41.70
N ASN A 96 -16.80 34.13 40.66
CA ASN A 96 -17.29 33.57 39.39
C ASN A 96 -16.24 32.72 38.67
N GLU A 97 -14.95 33.02 38.89
CA GLU A 97 -13.81 32.24 38.41
C GLU A 97 -13.43 31.08 39.35
N GLY A 98 -14.14 30.90 40.47
CA GLY A 98 -13.87 29.86 41.46
C GLY A 98 -12.60 30.08 42.30
N LEU A 99 -12.07 31.30 42.33
CA LEU A 99 -10.85 31.69 43.05
C LEU A 99 -11.12 32.15 44.49
N LEU A 100 -12.35 32.53 44.80
CA LEU A 100 -12.83 32.82 46.16
C LEU A 100 -14.09 32.00 46.49
N PRO A 101 -14.35 31.66 47.77
CA PRO A 101 -15.56 30.97 48.17
C PRO A 101 -16.84 31.77 47.87
N VAL A 102 -17.94 31.08 47.56
CA VAL A 102 -19.26 31.69 47.27
C VAL A 102 -19.81 32.58 48.39
N GLY A 103 -19.38 32.35 49.64
CA GLY A 103 -19.78 33.16 50.80
C GLY A 103 -18.93 34.41 51.05
N TYR A 104 -17.96 34.72 50.18
CA TYR A 104 -17.08 35.88 50.37
C TYR A 104 -17.82 37.20 50.12
N THR A 105 -17.82 38.11 51.09
CA THR A 105 -18.64 39.34 51.08
C THR A 105 -17.91 40.60 50.62
N GLY A 106 -16.61 40.50 50.31
CA GLY A 106 -15.81 41.65 49.85
C GLY A 106 -15.58 42.76 50.87
N THR A 107 -16.02 42.58 52.11
CA THR A 107 -15.90 43.55 53.20
C THR A 107 -14.98 42.99 54.29
N ASN A 108 -13.96 43.76 54.66
CA ASN A 108 -12.99 43.35 55.67
C ASN A 108 -13.50 43.55 57.11
N ALA A 109 -12.75 43.08 58.10
CA ALA A 109 -13.15 43.25 59.50
C ALA A 109 -13.26 44.73 59.93
N GLN A 110 -12.53 45.64 59.27
CA GLN A 110 -12.63 47.11 59.45
C GLN A 110 -13.85 47.73 58.73
N LYS A 111 -14.76 46.92 58.19
CA LYS A 111 -15.98 47.35 57.48
C LYS A 111 -15.69 48.15 56.21
N SER A 112 -14.49 48.00 55.63
CA SER A 112 -14.15 48.57 54.31
C SER A 112 -14.21 47.49 53.24
N THR A 113 -14.72 47.86 52.07
CA THR A 113 -14.60 47.08 50.83
C THR A 113 -13.22 47.27 50.19
N TYR A 114 -12.95 46.53 49.11
CA TYR A 114 -11.71 46.62 48.33
C TYR A 114 -11.95 47.13 46.90
N LYS A 115 -10.97 47.86 46.35
CA LYS A 115 -10.88 48.19 44.92
C LYS A 115 -9.67 47.50 44.31
N ILE A 116 -9.88 46.80 43.19
CA ILE A 116 -8.85 46.00 42.51
C ILE A 116 -8.59 46.58 41.12
N LEU A 117 -7.42 47.18 40.92
CA LEU A 117 -7.00 47.70 39.63
C LEU A 117 -5.82 46.90 39.08
N LEU A 118 -5.94 46.47 37.83
CA LEU A 118 -4.92 45.79 37.05
C LEU A 118 -4.43 46.73 35.96
N LYS A 119 -3.11 46.82 35.79
CA LYS A 119 -2.47 47.67 34.80
C LYS A 119 -1.56 46.85 33.90
N ARG A 120 -1.71 47.05 32.60
CA ARG A 120 -0.83 46.51 31.56
C ARG A 120 0.34 47.48 31.31
N SER A 121 1.54 46.93 31.20
CA SER A 121 2.79 47.64 30.84
C SER A 121 3.63 46.81 29.87
N GLY A 122 4.67 47.38 29.27
CA GLY A 122 5.51 46.72 28.27
C GLY A 122 4.97 46.83 26.85
N THR A 123 5.56 46.07 25.93
CA THR A 123 5.21 46.03 24.50
C THR A 123 4.72 44.64 24.12
N ALA A 124 3.85 44.54 23.11
CA ALA A 124 3.42 43.25 22.60
C ALA A 124 4.62 42.43 22.06
N PRO A 125 4.63 41.10 22.22
CA PRO A 125 3.65 40.26 22.92
C PRO A 125 3.88 40.14 24.45
N ASP A 126 5.00 40.65 24.95
CA ASP A 126 5.50 40.43 26.32
C ASP A 126 4.95 41.47 27.32
N TYR A 127 3.64 41.63 27.36
CA TYR A 127 3.02 42.55 28.32
C TYR A 127 3.24 42.09 29.76
N VAL A 128 3.51 43.02 30.67
CA VAL A 128 3.55 42.76 32.11
C VAL A 128 2.27 43.32 32.72
N ILE A 129 1.51 42.44 33.37
CA ILE A 129 0.28 42.78 34.09
C ILE A 129 0.61 42.90 35.58
N ASN A 130 0.55 44.11 36.10
CA ASN A 130 0.64 44.41 37.53
C ASN A 130 -0.73 44.81 38.07
N GLY A 131 -0.88 44.90 39.37
CA GLY A 131 -2.09 45.47 39.97
C GLY A 131 -1.89 45.98 41.39
N LEU A 132 -2.85 46.76 41.84
CA LEU A 132 -2.93 47.28 43.19
C LEU A 132 -4.34 47.14 43.73
N ILE A 133 -4.45 46.49 44.89
CA ILE A 133 -5.66 46.39 45.68
C ILE A 133 -5.57 47.43 46.79
N THR A 134 -6.63 48.21 47.01
CA THR A 134 -6.74 49.12 48.15
C THR A 134 -8.04 48.93 48.89
N THR A 135 -8.08 49.25 50.18
CA THR A 135 -9.36 49.46 50.86
C THR A 135 -10.06 50.70 50.29
N SER A 136 -11.39 50.67 50.23
CA SER A 136 -12.20 51.77 49.71
C SER A 136 -12.37 52.92 50.71
N SER A 137 -12.12 52.67 51.99
CA SER A 137 -12.19 53.67 53.06
C SER A 137 -10.91 53.66 53.91
N PRO A 138 -10.45 54.83 54.38
CA PRO A 138 -9.29 54.91 55.25
C PRO A 138 -9.62 54.37 56.65
N TRP A 139 -8.63 53.77 57.32
CA TRP A 139 -8.80 53.30 58.69
C TRP A 139 -8.74 54.50 59.65
N LYS A 140 -9.91 55.07 59.97
CA LYS A 140 -10.06 56.23 60.86
C LYS A 140 -10.90 55.88 62.09
N GLU A 141 -10.46 56.36 63.25
CA GLU A 141 -11.22 56.35 64.50
C GLU A 141 -11.10 57.72 65.17
N GLY A 142 -12.22 58.32 65.58
CA GLY A 142 -12.23 59.66 66.17
C GLY A 142 -11.61 60.75 65.30
N GLY A 143 -11.69 60.61 63.96
CA GLY A 143 -11.10 61.54 62.99
C GLY A 143 -9.60 61.37 62.74
N ARG A 144 -8.92 60.45 63.45
CA ARG A 144 -7.48 60.17 63.29
C ARG A 144 -7.27 58.86 62.53
N ILE A 145 -6.25 58.82 61.68
CA ILE A 145 -5.87 57.59 60.98
C ILE A 145 -5.12 56.66 61.95
N ARG A 146 -5.58 55.41 62.06
CA ARG A 146 -4.97 54.36 62.91
C ARG A 146 -3.80 53.70 62.19
N TYR A 147 -2.69 54.43 62.01
CA TYR A 147 -1.47 53.90 61.37
C TYR A 147 -0.84 52.74 62.15
N ASP A 148 -1.09 52.66 63.45
CA ASP A 148 -0.68 51.56 64.31
C ASP A 148 -1.35 50.23 63.92
N LEU A 149 -2.67 50.26 63.65
CA LEU A 149 -3.43 49.09 63.20
C LEU A 149 -3.16 48.79 61.73
N LEU A 150 -3.08 49.81 60.87
CA LEU A 150 -2.67 49.64 59.47
C LEU A 150 -1.29 49.00 59.37
N GLY A 151 -0.32 49.40 60.21
CA GLY A 151 1.01 48.80 60.25
C GLY A 151 0.97 47.30 60.57
N LYS A 152 0.13 46.89 61.53
CA LYS A 152 -0.10 45.47 61.85
C LYS A 152 -0.77 44.71 60.71
N ALA A 153 -1.78 45.31 60.07
CA ALA A 153 -2.44 44.72 58.91
C ALA A 153 -1.47 44.56 57.73
N VAL A 154 -0.60 45.54 57.48
CA VAL A 154 0.46 45.46 56.46
C VAL A 154 1.44 44.32 56.79
N GLN A 155 1.85 44.19 58.06
CA GLN A 155 2.73 43.11 58.48
C GLN A 155 2.10 41.72 58.27
N ALA A 156 0.81 41.56 58.59
CA ALA A 156 0.08 40.32 58.36
C ALA A 156 -0.16 40.03 56.86
N ALA A 157 -0.34 41.06 56.04
CA ALA A 157 -0.41 40.94 54.60
C ALA A 157 0.92 40.50 53.96
N GLY A 158 2.05 40.79 54.61
CA GLY A 158 3.38 40.36 54.19
C GLY A 158 4.07 41.35 53.24
N VAL A 159 5.02 40.86 52.44
CA VAL A 159 5.92 41.69 51.60
C VAL A 159 5.19 42.51 50.53
N ASP A 160 4.05 42.02 50.05
CA ASP A 160 3.20 42.72 49.08
C ASP A 160 2.18 43.65 49.75
N GLY A 161 2.06 43.60 51.07
CA GLY A 161 1.25 44.51 51.86
C GLY A 161 1.86 45.91 51.92
N GLY A 162 1.00 46.93 51.90
CA GLY A 162 1.39 48.33 51.99
C GLY A 162 0.25 49.21 52.49
N MET A 163 0.50 50.52 52.60
CA MET A 163 -0.53 51.47 52.99
C MET A 163 -0.31 52.82 52.32
N SER A 164 -1.40 53.58 52.13
CA SER A 164 -1.30 54.97 51.67
C SER A 164 -1.02 55.91 52.83
N ARG A 165 -0.05 56.82 52.63
CA ARG A 165 0.25 57.90 53.60
C ARG A 165 -0.39 59.21 53.20
N THR A 166 -0.67 59.36 51.91
CA THR A 166 -1.28 60.54 51.29
C THR A 166 -2.25 60.07 50.20
N THR A 167 -2.94 61.01 49.58
CA THR A 167 -3.79 60.76 48.41
C THR A 167 -2.98 60.43 47.15
N LYS A 168 -1.64 60.48 47.19
CA LYS A 168 -0.80 60.33 45.99
C LYS A 168 0.00 59.02 45.96
N ILE A 169 0.37 58.48 47.12
CA ILE A 169 1.34 57.38 47.21
C ILE A 169 0.87 56.31 48.19
N ALA A 170 0.95 55.06 47.74
CA ALA A 170 0.90 53.87 48.59
C ALA A 170 2.26 53.19 48.60
N SER A 171 2.74 52.77 49.77
CA SER A 171 4.06 52.15 49.92
C SER A 171 3.98 50.86 50.71
N GLY A 172 4.79 49.89 50.29
CA GLY A 172 4.92 48.57 50.92
C GLY A 172 5.57 48.61 52.30
N TYR A 173 5.49 47.48 53.00
CA TYR A 173 6.22 47.24 54.24
C TYR A 173 7.70 47.64 54.09
N GLY A 174 8.23 48.47 55.00
CA GLY A 174 9.62 48.95 54.95
C GLY A 174 9.99 49.77 53.70
N GLY A 175 9.02 50.27 52.92
CA GLY A 175 9.27 51.04 51.70
C GLY A 175 9.81 50.23 50.51
N GLN A 176 9.69 48.90 50.56
CA GLN A 176 10.24 47.98 49.53
C GLN A 176 9.63 48.18 48.13
N TRP A 177 8.44 48.77 48.05
CA TRP A 177 7.82 49.19 46.82
C TRP A 177 6.96 50.44 47.06
N SER A 178 6.70 51.18 46.00
CA SER A 178 5.86 52.38 46.04
C SER A 178 5.07 52.51 44.75
N GLU A 179 3.79 52.85 44.88
CA GLU A 179 2.88 53.05 43.75
C GLU A 179 2.21 54.43 43.84
N ASN A 180 2.00 55.04 42.67
CA ASN A 180 1.45 56.40 42.55
C ASN A 180 0.00 56.37 42.05
N SER A 181 -0.82 57.28 42.58
CA SER A 181 -2.18 57.60 42.12
C SER A 181 -2.30 57.82 40.61
N GLY A 182 -1.26 58.33 39.95
CA GLY A 182 -1.23 58.45 38.47
C GLY A 182 -1.19 57.11 37.74
N ASN A 183 -0.69 56.06 38.39
CA ASN A 183 -0.74 54.68 37.88
C ASN A 183 -1.98 53.92 38.35
N TYR A 184 -2.40 54.16 39.60
CA TYR A 184 -3.47 53.46 40.27
C TYR A 184 -4.44 54.45 40.92
N SER A 185 -5.55 54.72 40.25
CA SER A 185 -6.55 55.72 40.69
C SER A 185 -7.31 55.34 41.96
N ASN A 186 -7.13 54.12 42.48
CA ASN A 186 -7.70 53.66 43.75
C ASN A 186 -6.87 54.10 44.98
N ILE A 187 -5.82 54.90 44.81
CA ILE A 187 -5.13 55.62 45.89
C ILE A 187 -5.81 56.99 46.04
N THR A 188 -6.83 57.08 46.90
CA THR A 188 -7.70 58.27 47.01
C THR A 188 -7.57 59.04 48.31
N ASP A 189 -6.94 58.45 49.33
CA ASP A 189 -6.94 58.97 50.69
C ASP A 189 -5.68 58.53 51.43
N GLY A 190 -5.34 59.19 52.53
CA GLY A 190 -4.35 58.68 53.49
C GLY A 190 -4.99 57.65 54.43
N GLY A 191 -4.28 56.56 54.73
CA GLY A 191 -4.74 55.52 55.64
C GLY A 191 -5.50 54.36 54.99
N LEU A 192 -5.31 54.13 53.69
CA LEU A 192 -5.82 52.96 52.99
C LEU A 192 -4.84 51.80 53.15
N LEU A 193 -5.34 50.59 53.40
CA LEU A 193 -4.55 49.37 53.30
C LEU A 193 -4.41 48.99 51.82
N ALA A 194 -3.21 48.64 51.39
CA ALA A 194 -2.89 48.31 50.01
C ALA A 194 -2.22 46.94 49.90
N TYR A 195 -2.36 46.30 48.74
CA TYR A 195 -1.70 45.05 48.40
C TYR A 195 -1.34 45.01 46.91
N ARG A 196 -0.08 44.74 46.58
CA ARG A 196 0.40 44.68 45.19
C ARG A 196 0.28 43.27 44.61
N VAL A 197 -0.07 43.16 43.33
CA VAL A 197 -0.24 41.88 42.61
C VAL A 197 0.43 41.93 41.23
N GLY A 198 0.66 40.77 40.61
CA GLY A 198 1.13 40.65 39.23
C GLY A 198 2.64 40.81 38.98
N TYR A 199 3.45 40.88 40.05
CA TYR A 199 4.91 40.97 39.93
C TYR A 199 5.47 39.76 39.14
N ASN A 200 6.26 40.02 38.09
CA ASN A 200 6.83 39.03 37.14
C ASN A 200 5.83 38.19 36.32
N SER A 201 4.70 38.77 35.93
CA SER A 201 3.67 38.07 35.13
C SER A 201 4.06 37.64 33.72
N SER A 202 5.22 38.05 33.19
CA SER A 202 5.75 37.58 31.90
C SER A 202 6.10 36.08 31.90
N MET A 203 6.31 35.46 33.06
CA MET A 203 6.56 34.01 33.17
C MET A 203 5.29 33.16 32.92
N TYR A 204 4.10 33.76 32.88
CA TYR A 204 2.84 33.02 32.69
C TYR A 204 2.56 32.63 31.23
N SER A 205 3.33 33.12 30.26
CA SER A 205 3.24 32.72 28.83
C SER A 205 4.09 31.49 28.48
N VAL A 206 4.79 30.89 29.44
CA VAL A 206 5.75 29.78 29.20
C VAL A 206 5.06 28.41 29.03
N TYR A 207 3.78 28.30 29.39
CA TYR A 207 3.04 27.04 29.29
C TYR A 207 2.08 27.02 28.10
N LEU A 208 2.11 25.92 27.35
CA LEU A 208 1.09 25.60 26.34
C LEU A 208 -0.25 25.32 27.03
N ARG A 209 -1.28 26.09 26.69
CA ARG A 209 -2.62 25.85 27.22
C ARG A 209 -3.25 24.63 26.55
N ARG A 210 -3.76 23.71 27.36
CA ARG A 210 -4.44 22.48 26.91
C ARG A 210 -5.89 22.69 26.50
N ASP A 211 -6.47 23.82 26.90
CA ASP A 211 -7.85 24.21 26.59
C ASP A 211 -8.00 24.83 25.19
N GLY A 212 -6.89 25.03 24.46
CA GLY A 212 -6.87 25.62 23.13
C GLY A 212 -7.14 27.12 23.09
N THR A 213 -7.32 27.79 24.24
CA THR A 213 -7.65 29.22 24.30
C THR A 213 -6.47 30.13 23.97
N LEU A 214 -5.25 29.59 24.05
CA LEU A 214 -4.02 30.27 23.63
C LEU A 214 -3.24 29.35 22.68
N PRO A 215 -3.50 29.41 21.36
CA PRO A 215 -2.74 28.65 20.39
C PRO A 215 -1.28 29.12 20.33
N MET A 216 -0.40 28.24 19.88
CA MET A 216 1.01 28.57 19.63
C MET A 216 1.12 29.64 18.55
N THR A 217 1.90 30.68 18.80
CA THR A 217 2.21 31.73 17.81
C THR A 217 3.53 31.47 17.07
N GLY A 218 4.19 30.35 17.33
CA GLY A 218 5.43 29.91 16.70
C GLY A 218 5.60 28.39 16.79
N ASP A 219 6.71 27.88 16.25
CA ASP A 219 6.97 26.45 16.15
C ASP A 219 7.32 25.80 17.50
N LEU A 220 6.90 24.55 17.68
CA LEU A 220 7.34 23.73 18.82
C LEU A 220 8.68 23.07 18.51
N ASN A 221 9.77 23.63 19.03
CA ASN A 221 11.09 23.01 18.96
C ASN A 221 11.37 22.16 20.21
N LEU A 222 11.49 20.84 20.05
CA LEU A 222 11.76 19.89 21.14
C LEU A 222 13.24 19.58 21.35
N GLY A 223 14.16 20.21 20.62
CA GLY A 223 15.60 20.03 20.81
C GLY A 223 16.08 18.57 20.70
N GLY A 224 15.47 17.79 19.78
CA GLY A 224 15.78 16.37 19.59
C GLY A 224 15.19 15.43 20.65
N LYS A 225 14.26 15.89 21.49
CA LYS A 225 13.55 15.04 22.46
C LYS A 225 12.35 14.34 21.83
N SER A 226 11.98 13.20 22.40
CA SER A 226 10.85 12.39 21.95
C SER A 226 9.52 12.92 22.48
N ILE A 227 8.46 12.74 21.71
CA ILE A 227 7.08 12.80 22.20
C ILE A 227 6.56 11.36 22.31
N LYS A 228 5.95 10.99 23.44
CA LYS A 228 5.48 9.63 23.71
C LYS A 228 4.00 9.64 24.09
N ASN A 229 3.33 8.51 23.87
CA ASN A 229 1.92 8.29 24.23
C ASN A 229 0.94 9.30 23.60
N ILE A 230 1.22 9.75 22.38
CA ILE A 230 0.23 10.49 21.59
C ILE A 230 -0.79 9.48 21.05
N GLN A 231 -2.07 9.72 21.31
CA GLN A 231 -3.15 8.90 20.76
C GLN A 231 -3.32 9.19 19.26
N ASP A 232 -3.49 10.46 18.91
CA ASP A 232 -3.73 10.90 17.53
C ASP A 232 -2.84 12.10 17.18
N ILE A 233 -2.32 12.10 15.96
CA ILE A 233 -1.67 13.26 15.33
C ILE A 233 -2.43 13.53 14.04
N THR A 234 -2.97 14.74 13.90
CA THR A 234 -3.52 15.23 12.63
C THR A 234 -2.63 16.36 12.15
N ALA A 235 -1.97 16.17 11.01
CA ALA A 235 -1.13 17.17 10.37
C ALA A 235 -1.77 17.61 9.05
N SER A 236 -1.95 18.91 8.85
CA SER A 236 -2.42 19.49 7.58
C SER A 236 -1.30 19.69 6.57
N GLY A 237 -0.05 19.71 7.03
CA GLY A 237 1.15 19.88 6.20
C GLY A 237 1.97 18.59 6.07
N THR A 238 3.24 18.76 5.70
CA THR A 238 4.19 17.66 5.51
C THR A 238 4.65 17.09 6.85
N THR A 239 4.69 15.76 6.95
CA THR A 239 5.39 15.06 8.03
C THR A 239 6.70 14.50 7.49
N THR A 240 7.83 14.98 8.00
CA THR A 240 9.16 14.46 7.65
C THR A 240 9.69 13.63 8.82
N THR A 241 10.03 12.37 8.57
CA THR A 241 10.63 11.47 9.57
C THR A 241 11.76 10.68 8.94
N GLY A 242 12.75 10.28 9.75
CA GLY A 242 13.79 9.35 9.30
C GLY A 242 13.22 7.96 9.05
N THR A 243 12.43 7.44 10.00
CA THR A 243 11.79 6.13 9.92
C THR A 243 10.32 6.24 10.33
N LEU A 244 9.42 5.64 9.54
CA LEU A 244 8.01 5.50 9.87
C LEU A 244 7.67 4.02 10.11
N ASN A 245 7.53 3.63 11.37
CA ASN A 245 7.09 2.28 11.74
C ASN A 245 5.58 2.27 11.94
N THR A 246 4.86 1.53 11.09
CA THR A 246 3.41 1.32 11.22
C THR A 246 3.15 -0.13 11.58
N THR A 247 2.52 -0.37 12.73
CA THR A 247 2.13 -1.72 13.18
C THR A 247 0.74 -2.11 12.70
N GLY A 248 -0.07 -1.12 12.31
CA GLY A 248 -1.41 -1.29 11.77
C GLY A 248 -1.52 -0.90 10.29
N LYS A 249 -2.73 -0.54 9.87
CA LYS A 249 -3.03 -0.12 8.50
C LYS A 249 -2.43 1.27 8.20
N ALA A 250 -1.65 1.37 7.14
CA ALA A 250 -1.32 2.63 6.48
C ALA A 250 -2.25 2.82 5.27
N SER A 251 -2.92 3.97 5.19
CA SER A 251 -3.81 4.31 4.07
C SER A 251 -3.29 5.56 3.37
N VAL A 252 -2.99 5.45 2.08
CA VAL A 252 -2.58 6.58 1.23
C VAL A 252 -3.73 6.87 0.26
N ALA A 253 -4.29 8.08 0.34
CA ALA A 253 -5.50 8.43 -0.42
C ALA A 253 -5.23 8.74 -1.90
N SER A 254 -4.00 9.14 -2.23
CA SER A 254 -3.56 9.44 -3.59
C SER A 254 -2.30 8.64 -3.90
N ASP A 255 -1.19 9.32 -4.19
CA ASP A 255 0.00 8.67 -4.72
C ASP A 255 0.95 8.26 -3.59
N LEU A 256 1.52 7.06 -3.73
CA LEU A 256 2.67 6.60 -2.95
C LEU A 256 3.90 6.61 -3.85
N ALA A 257 4.75 7.64 -3.70
CA ALA A 257 6.05 7.70 -4.36
C ALA A 257 7.11 7.08 -3.44
N VAL A 258 7.80 6.04 -3.92
CA VAL A 258 8.91 5.41 -3.20
C VAL A 258 10.19 5.61 -4.01
N GLY A 259 11.13 6.38 -3.47
CA GLY A 259 12.40 6.68 -4.15
C GLY A 259 13.41 5.53 -4.13
N GLY A 260 13.19 4.53 -3.26
CA GLY A 260 14.05 3.34 -3.12
C GLY A 260 13.31 2.04 -3.38
N THR A 261 13.89 0.94 -2.90
CA THR A 261 13.27 -0.40 -3.00
C THR A 261 12.06 -0.52 -2.07
N SER A 262 10.97 -1.08 -2.60
CA SER A 262 9.83 -1.53 -1.80
C SER A 262 9.87 -3.06 -1.65
N THR A 263 9.92 -3.55 -0.42
CA THR A 263 9.80 -4.98 -0.12
C THR A 263 8.41 -5.26 0.43
N LEU A 264 7.64 -6.10 -0.27
CA LEU A 264 6.27 -6.48 0.11
C LEU A 264 6.27 -7.99 0.38
N ASN A 265 6.29 -8.38 1.65
CA ASN A 265 6.36 -9.79 2.06
C ASN A 265 5.01 -10.53 1.93
N GLY A 266 3.92 -9.78 1.83
CA GLY A 266 2.57 -10.31 1.64
C GLY A 266 2.10 -10.20 0.19
N GLN A 267 0.86 -10.65 -0.04
CA GLN A 267 0.22 -10.52 -1.35
C GLN A 267 0.03 -9.05 -1.74
N VAL A 268 0.33 -8.74 -3.01
CA VAL A 268 0.12 -7.42 -3.61
C VAL A 268 -1.11 -7.50 -4.51
N ASN A 269 -2.20 -6.85 -4.11
CA ASN A 269 -3.43 -6.76 -4.90
C ASN A 269 -3.47 -5.44 -5.68
N ILE A 270 -3.60 -5.52 -7.00
CA ILE A 270 -3.65 -4.37 -7.90
C ILE A 270 -5.00 -4.40 -8.62
N ASN A 271 -5.90 -3.48 -8.26
CA ASN A 271 -7.27 -3.46 -8.79
C ASN A 271 -7.39 -2.90 -10.21
N ASN A 272 -6.33 -2.25 -10.72
CA ASN A 272 -6.32 -1.65 -12.05
C ASN A 272 -5.10 -2.16 -12.83
N ASN A 273 -4.09 -1.31 -13.03
CA ASN A 273 -2.95 -1.65 -13.89
C ASN A 273 -1.64 -1.70 -13.09
N LEU A 274 -0.80 -2.69 -13.42
CA LEU A 274 0.62 -2.71 -13.07
C LEU A 274 1.44 -2.27 -14.29
N LYS A 275 2.17 -1.17 -14.17
CA LYS A 275 3.13 -0.71 -15.19
C LYS A 275 4.54 -0.88 -14.65
N VAL A 276 5.37 -1.65 -15.36
CA VAL A 276 6.78 -1.87 -15.02
C VAL A 276 7.64 -1.33 -16.16
N LYS A 277 8.61 -0.46 -15.83
CA LYS A 277 9.46 0.21 -16.83
C LYS A 277 10.57 -0.71 -17.37
N SER A 278 10.99 -1.67 -16.55
CA SER A 278 12.09 -2.60 -16.84
C SER A 278 11.57 -4.03 -16.71
N ASP A 279 12.42 -4.93 -16.26
CA ASP A 279 12.14 -6.35 -16.12
C ASP A 279 11.14 -6.68 -15.01
N THR A 280 10.48 -7.82 -15.19
CA THR A 280 9.62 -8.45 -14.19
C THR A 280 10.13 -9.88 -13.96
N TYR A 281 10.54 -10.19 -12.74
CA TYR A 281 11.04 -11.51 -12.35
C TYR A 281 9.98 -12.23 -11.52
N LEU A 282 9.51 -13.38 -11.99
CA LEU A 282 8.45 -14.17 -11.35
C LEU A 282 8.83 -15.64 -11.37
N ASN A 283 8.55 -16.36 -10.28
CA ASN A 283 8.64 -17.83 -10.29
C ASN A 283 7.49 -18.45 -11.10
N THR A 284 6.33 -17.80 -11.12
CA THR A 284 5.15 -18.26 -11.85
C THR A 284 4.37 -17.07 -12.37
N LEU A 285 3.99 -17.12 -13.65
CA LEU A 285 3.07 -16.19 -14.28
C LEU A 285 1.81 -16.96 -14.64
N SER A 286 0.66 -16.56 -14.09
CA SER A 286 -0.65 -17.11 -14.42
C SER A 286 -1.57 -15.98 -14.90
N THR A 287 -2.17 -16.16 -16.07
CA THR A 287 -3.06 -15.17 -16.70
C THR A 287 -4.37 -15.85 -17.12
N THR A 288 -5.49 -15.38 -16.60
CA THR A 288 -6.82 -15.86 -17.01
C THR A 288 -7.35 -15.17 -18.28
N GLY A 289 -6.87 -13.95 -18.55
CA GLY A 289 -7.19 -13.17 -19.73
C GLY A 289 -6.17 -13.31 -20.85
N LEU A 290 -6.09 -12.27 -21.69
CA LEU A 290 -5.17 -12.22 -22.82
C LEU A 290 -3.75 -11.83 -22.36
N ALA A 291 -2.74 -12.54 -22.86
CA ALA A 291 -1.34 -12.13 -22.75
C ALA A 291 -0.83 -11.66 -24.12
N LYS A 292 -0.31 -10.43 -24.19
CA LYS A 292 0.31 -9.87 -25.39
C LYS A 292 1.79 -9.62 -25.14
N PHE A 293 2.63 -10.31 -25.89
CA PHE A 293 4.08 -10.11 -25.88
C PHE A 293 4.46 -9.25 -27.08
N GLY A 294 5.09 -8.10 -26.82
CA GLY A 294 5.59 -7.22 -27.89
C GLY A 294 6.88 -7.72 -28.54
N GLY A 295 7.56 -8.68 -27.91
CA GLY A 295 8.80 -9.28 -28.38
C GLY A 295 8.70 -10.80 -28.53
N ARG A 296 9.85 -11.47 -28.41
CA ARG A 296 9.99 -12.92 -28.54
C ARG A 296 9.77 -13.60 -27.18
N ILE A 297 9.30 -14.84 -27.20
CA ILE A 297 9.09 -15.66 -25.99
C ILE A 297 10.17 -16.74 -25.96
N ALA A 298 10.83 -16.93 -24.83
CA ALA A 298 11.72 -18.07 -24.60
C ALA A 298 11.38 -18.77 -23.29
N THR A 299 11.55 -20.08 -23.27
CA THR A 299 11.36 -20.92 -22.07
C THR A 299 12.64 -21.66 -21.74
N ASN A 300 12.74 -22.23 -20.54
CA ASN A 300 13.88 -23.04 -20.10
C ASN A 300 15.24 -22.30 -20.19
N GLY A 301 15.27 -21.00 -19.87
CA GLY A 301 16.49 -20.19 -19.87
C GLY A 301 17.12 -19.95 -21.25
N LEU A 302 16.42 -20.29 -22.34
CA LEU A 302 16.92 -20.08 -23.69
C LEU A 302 16.99 -18.59 -24.03
N ASN A 303 17.93 -18.23 -24.91
CA ASN A 303 18.01 -16.88 -25.46
C ASN A 303 16.85 -16.64 -26.45
N PRO A 304 15.96 -15.65 -26.21
CA PRO A 304 14.87 -15.34 -27.14
C PRO A 304 15.38 -14.83 -28.49
N ASN A 305 16.64 -14.39 -28.60
CA ASN A 305 17.19 -13.90 -29.85
C ASN A 305 17.70 -15.00 -30.80
N ASP A 306 17.82 -16.23 -30.32
CA ASP A 306 18.32 -17.38 -31.09
C ASP A 306 17.21 -18.04 -31.91
N LEU A 307 16.51 -17.24 -32.70
CA LEU A 307 15.56 -17.70 -33.71
C LEU A 307 16.22 -17.71 -35.10
N PRO A 308 15.74 -18.57 -36.03
CA PRO A 308 16.24 -18.58 -37.40
C PRO A 308 16.19 -17.20 -38.07
N SER A 309 17.14 -16.94 -38.97
CA SER A 309 17.15 -15.69 -39.75
C SER A 309 15.86 -15.51 -40.55
N GLY A 310 15.38 -14.27 -40.64
CA GLY A 310 14.12 -13.91 -41.31
C GLY A 310 12.86 -13.96 -40.41
N TRP A 311 12.97 -14.43 -39.17
CA TRP A 311 11.85 -14.46 -38.23
C TRP A 311 11.71 -13.13 -37.48
N THR A 312 10.56 -12.45 -37.66
CA THR A 312 10.27 -11.15 -37.03
C THR A 312 9.81 -11.26 -35.57
N GLY A 313 9.49 -12.47 -35.11
CA GLY A 313 9.08 -12.81 -33.75
C GLY A 313 9.05 -14.33 -33.56
N GLY A 314 8.52 -14.82 -32.43
CA GLY A 314 8.28 -16.25 -32.24
C GLY A 314 8.47 -16.76 -30.80
N VAL A 315 8.43 -18.09 -30.68
CA VAL A 315 8.60 -18.84 -29.43
C VAL A 315 9.81 -19.76 -29.56
N ARG A 316 10.81 -19.58 -28.69
CA ARG A 316 11.98 -20.46 -28.58
C ARG A 316 11.80 -21.37 -27.36
N THR A 317 11.47 -22.62 -27.61
CA THR A 317 11.24 -23.64 -26.57
C THR A 317 11.90 -24.98 -26.95
N TYR A 318 11.97 -25.91 -25.99
CA TYR A 318 12.35 -27.30 -26.26
C TYR A 318 11.13 -28.08 -26.75
N ASP A 319 10.11 -28.16 -25.91
CA ASP A 319 8.89 -28.91 -26.19
C ASP A 319 7.68 -27.97 -26.29
N LEU A 320 6.81 -28.26 -27.25
CA LEU A 320 5.48 -27.65 -27.34
C LEU A 320 4.43 -28.77 -27.30
N TYR A 321 3.80 -28.94 -26.14
CA TYR A 321 2.67 -29.84 -25.98
C TYR A 321 1.37 -29.04 -26.07
N ALA A 322 0.63 -29.21 -27.16
CA ALA A 322 -0.60 -28.49 -27.43
C ALA A 322 -1.79 -29.46 -27.51
N SER A 323 -2.86 -29.20 -26.74
CA SER A 323 -4.13 -29.93 -26.87
C SER A 323 -4.92 -29.53 -28.12
N GLY A 324 -4.54 -28.41 -28.74
CA GLY A 324 -5.16 -27.85 -29.93
C GLY A 324 -4.29 -27.99 -31.17
N THR A 325 -4.44 -27.03 -32.08
CA THR A 325 -3.69 -26.99 -33.34
C THR A 325 -2.46 -26.08 -33.19
N VAL A 326 -1.33 -26.52 -33.73
CA VAL A 326 -0.14 -25.67 -33.95
C VAL A 326 -0.03 -25.44 -35.44
N GLY A 327 -0.07 -24.19 -35.89
CA GLY A 327 -0.13 -23.86 -37.31
C GLY A 327 0.63 -22.60 -37.70
N ALA A 328 0.95 -22.53 -38.99
CA ALA A 328 1.59 -21.40 -39.63
C ALA A 328 0.69 -20.85 -40.74
N GLY A 329 0.63 -19.53 -40.87
CA GLY A 329 -0.12 -18.85 -41.93
C GLY A 329 -0.18 -17.34 -41.74
N THR A 330 -0.92 -16.66 -42.62
CA THR A 330 -0.98 -15.19 -42.71
C THR A 330 -2.43 -14.73 -42.91
N GLY A 331 -2.75 -13.49 -42.51
CA GLY A 331 -4.08 -12.90 -42.81
C GLY A 331 -5.28 -13.65 -42.21
N LYS A 332 -5.11 -14.29 -41.05
CA LYS A 332 -6.11 -15.17 -40.39
C LYS A 332 -6.38 -16.50 -41.12
N MET A 333 -5.53 -16.89 -42.07
CA MET A 333 -5.55 -18.22 -42.69
C MET A 333 -4.39 -19.06 -42.18
N VAL A 334 -4.62 -20.37 -42.00
CA VAL A 334 -3.59 -21.34 -41.60
C VAL A 334 -3.30 -22.24 -42.81
N ASN A 335 -2.08 -22.15 -43.35
CA ASN A 335 -1.70 -22.86 -44.59
C ASN A 335 -1.04 -24.21 -44.29
N ALA A 336 -0.48 -24.38 -43.09
CA ALA A 336 0.07 -25.63 -42.61
C ALA A 336 -0.14 -25.78 -41.11
N TYR A 337 -0.46 -26.97 -40.64
CA TYR A 337 -0.67 -27.22 -39.21
C TYR A 337 -0.52 -28.69 -38.81
N MET A 338 -0.36 -28.89 -37.50
CA MET A 338 -0.61 -30.14 -36.79
C MET A 338 -1.84 -29.96 -35.92
N ASN A 339 -2.90 -30.75 -36.13
CA ASN A 339 -4.12 -30.62 -35.32
C ASN A 339 -4.03 -31.45 -34.03
N SER A 340 -5.09 -31.39 -33.22
CA SER A 340 -5.19 -32.11 -31.94
C SER A 340 -5.17 -33.64 -32.07
N ALA A 341 -5.43 -34.19 -33.26
CA ALA A 341 -5.32 -35.61 -33.55
C ALA A 341 -3.90 -36.02 -34.00
N GLY A 342 -2.98 -35.05 -34.13
CA GLY A 342 -1.63 -35.26 -34.65
C GLY A 342 -1.53 -35.33 -36.17
N ASN A 343 -2.61 -35.03 -36.92
CA ASN A 343 -2.57 -35.01 -38.37
C ASN A 343 -1.82 -33.78 -38.87
N ILE A 344 -0.92 -33.98 -39.84
CA ILE A 344 -0.19 -32.92 -40.53
C ILE A 344 -0.96 -32.53 -41.80
N PHE A 345 -1.30 -31.25 -41.91
CA PHE A 345 -1.83 -30.65 -43.14
C PHE A 345 -0.82 -29.63 -43.68
N ALA A 346 -0.58 -29.67 -44.98
CA ALA A 346 0.22 -28.67 -45.69
C ALA A 346 -0.43 -28.39 -47.06
N SER A 347 -0.77 -27.13 -47.34
CA SER A 347 -1.30 -26.73 -48.64
C SER A 347 -0.24 -26.68 -49.75
N GLY A 348 1.04 -26.80 -49.38
CA GLY A 348 2.19 -26.79 -50.28
C GLY A 348 3.00 -28.08 -50.21
N ASN A 349 4.31 -27.97 -50.38
CA ASN A 349 5.20 -29.13 -50.38
C ASN A 349 5.47 -29.67 -48.96
N LEU A 350 5.46 -30.99 -48.81
CA LEU A 350 6.06 -31.68 -47.67
C LEU A 350 7.46 -32.17 -48.05
N THR A 351 8.50 -31.51 -47.58
CA THR A 351 9.90 -31.91 -47.80
C THR A 351 10.41 -32.67 -46.57
N ALA A 352 10.67 -33.97 -46.72
CA ALA A 352 11.17 -34.82 -45.66
C ALA A 352 12.26 -35.76 -46.19
N GLY A 353 13.21 -36.15 -45.34
CA GLY A 353 14.25 -37.12 -45.73
C GLY A 353 13.67 -38.51 -46.01
N THR A 354 12.62 -38.92 -45.30
CA THR A 354 11.90 -40.17 -45.55
C THR A 354 10.43 -40.02 -45.17
N ILE A 355 9.54 -40.54 -46.00
CA ILE A 355 8.11 -40.66 -45.71
C ILE A 355 7.78 -42.14 -45.55
N LYS A 356 7.48 -42.55 -44.31
CA LYS A 356 7.04 -43.91 -43.98
C LYS A 356 5.57 -43.87 -43.57
N SER A 357 4.71 -44.48 -44.39
CA SER A 357 3.29 -44.67 -44.06
C SER A 357 3.07 -46.11 -43.60
N ASN A 358 2.39 -46.29 -42.46
CA ASN A 358 1.90 -47.61 -42.03
C ASN A 358 0.59 -47.99 -42.75
N GLY A 359 -0.01 -47.04 -43.48
CA GLY A 359 -1.19 -47.23 -44.31
C GLY A 359 -0.86 -47.01 -45.78
N THR A 360 -1.68 -46.21 -46.45
CA THR A 360 -1.57 -45.95 -47.88
C THR A 360 -0.85 -44.64 -48.15
N ILE A 361 -0.22 -44.52 -49.32
CA ILE A 361 0.16 -43.24 -49.93
C ILE A 361 -0.74 -43.06 -51.14
N GLU A 362 -1.66 -42.10 -51.07
CA GLU A 362 -2.60 -41.78 -52.15
C GLU A 362 -2.20 -40.47 -52.82
N SER A 363 -2.19 -40.45 -54.15
CA SER A 363 -1.96 -39.25 -54.95
C SER A 363 -3.07 -39.11 -55.96
N ALA A 364 -3.75 -37.95 -55.96
CA ALA A 364 -4.72 -37.60 -56.99
C ALA A 364 -4.06 -37.29 -58.35
N GLY A 365 -2.74 -37.05 -58.34
CA GLY A 365 -1.93 -36.78 -59.52
C GLY A 365 -0.96 -37.90 -59.82
N ARG A 366 0.29 -37.54 -60.10
CA ARG A 366 1.37 -38.50 -60.40
C ARG A 366 2.27 -38.69 -59.19
N ILE A 367 2.77 -39.91 -59.02
CA ILE A 367 3.93 -40.19 -58.16
C ILE A 367 5.18 -40.15 -59.04
N LYS A 368 6.11 -39.25 -58.76
CA LYS A 368 7.40 -39.16 -59.45
C LYS A 368 8.51 -39.61 -58.49
N VAL A 369 9.23 -40.65 -58.86
CA VAL A 369 10.42 -41.14 -58.15
C VAL A 369 11.68 -40.79 -58.93
N GLY A 370 12.78 -40.49 -58.22
CA GLY A 370 14.05 -40.09 -58.84
C GLY A 370 14.87 -41.26 -59.39
N GLU A 371 14.89 -42.38 -58.67
CA GLU A 371 15.63 -43.59 -59.05
C GLU A 371 14.68 -44.73 -59.43
N TYR A 372 14.17 -45.48 -58.44
CA TYR A 372 13.37 -46.67 -58.66
C TYR A 372 12.24 -46.79 -57.64
N LEU A 373 11.12 -47.40 -58.04
CA LEU A 373 10.05 -47.81 -57.13
C LEU A 373 10.28 -49.26 -56.68
N HIS A 374 10.55 -49.46 -55.39
CA HIS A 374 10.71 -50.80 -54.83
C HIS A 374 9.38 -51.32 -54.27
N LEU A 375 8.86 -52.40 -54.85
CA LEU A 375 7.63 -53.06 -54.40
C LEU A 375 7.98 -54.26 -53.52
N ASN A 376 7.82 -54.12 -52.19
CA ASN A 376 8.15 -55.20 -51.25
C ASN A 376 7.18 -56.38 -51.33
N GLY A 377 5.92 -56.13 -51.67
CA GLY A 377 4.91 -57.18 -51.81
C GLY A 377 5.30 -58.18 -52.90
N GLN A 378 5.46 -59.45 -52.52
CA GLN A 378 5.65 -60.54 -53.47
C GLN A 378 4.31 -61.14 -53.86
N ALA A 379 4.09 -61.26 -55.16
CA ALA A 379 2.92 -61.86 -55.76
C ALA A 379 3.29 -63.21 -56.38
N THR A 380 2.45 -64.21 -56.16
CA THR A 380 2.57 -65.52 -56.81
C THR A 380 1.76 -65.51 -58.10
N MET A 381 2.38 -65.90 -59.21
CA MET A 381 1.71 -66.03 -60.49
C MET A 381 0.43 -66.88 -60.39
N ASN A 382 -0.63 -66.46 -61.09
CA ASN A 382 -1.98 -67.04 -61.09
C ASN A 382 -2.74 -67.00 -59.75
N ALA A 383 -2.12 -66.54 -58.66
CA ALA A 383 -2.83 -66.35 -57.39
C ALA A 383 -3.86 -65.22 -57.51
N LYS A 384 -4.92 -65.30 -56.69
CA LYS A 384 -5.99 -64.31 -56.65
C LYS A 384 -5.44 -62.94 -56.24
N CYS A 385 -5.88 -61.88 -56.90
CA CYS A 385 -5.54 -60.50 -56.59
C CYS A 385 -6.76 -59.58 -56.72
N THR A 386 -6.75 -58.47 -56.01
CA THR A 386 -7.77 -57.42 -56.10
C THR A 386 -7.22 -56.10 -55.55
N PRO A 387 -7.62 -54.94 -56.09
CA PRO A 387 -8.37 -54.77 -57.33
C PRO A 387 -7.51 -55.08 -58.57
N ASN A 388 -8.15 -55.16 -59.74
CA ASN A 388 -7.42 -55.17 -61.02
C ASN A 388 -6.62 -53.86 -61.17
N GLY A 389 -5.46 -53.95 -61.82
CA GLY A 389 -4.57 -52.80 -62.05
C GLY A 389 -3.45 -52.64 -61.02
N LEU A 390 -3.42 -53.46 -59.95
CA LEU A 390 -2.26 -53.51 -59.06
C LEU A 390 -1.01 -53.96 -59.83
N VAL A 391 0.14 -53.36 -59.50
CA VAL A 391 1.46 -53.75 -59.99
C VAL A 391 2.26 -54.32 -58.82
N GLY A 392 2.93 -55.44 -59.03
CA GLY A 392 3.72 -56.15 -58.03
C GLY A 392 4.94 -56.81 -58.65
N ARG A 393 5.63 -57.63 -57.85
CA ARG A 393 6.72 -58.48 -58.34
C ARG A 393 6.63 -59.90 -57.80
N ASP A 394 7.19 -60.87 -58.50
CA ASP A 394 7.43 -62.20 -57.92
C ASP A 394 8.69 -62.21 -57.02
N SER A 395 9.00 -63.37 -56.43
CA SER A 395 10.17 -63.55 -55.57
C SER A 395 11.52 -63.38 -56.29
N ALA A 396 11.55 -63.54 -57.62
CA ALA A 396 12.72 -63.31 -58.45
C ALA A 396 12.86 -61.83 -58.90
N GLY A 397 11.86 -61.00 -58.62
CA GLY A 397 11.84 -59.59 -59.00
C GLY A 397 11.19 -59.30 -60.35
N LYS A 398 10.53 -60.27 -60.98
CA LYS A 398 9.79 -60.06 -62.23
C LYS A 398 8.50 -59.29 -61.98
N MET A 399 8.22 -58.31 -62.83
CA MET A 399 7.02 -57.48 -62.72
C MET A 399 5.74 -58.25 -63.08
N LEU A 400 4.74 -58.16 -62.21
CA LEU A 400 3.41 -58.75 -62.36
C LEU A 400 2.35 -57.65 -62.31
N SER A 401 1.20 -57.89 -62.95
CA SER A 401 0.01 -57.05 -62.83
C SER A 401 -1.21 -57.89 -62.49
N CYS A 402 -2.12 -57.33 -61.69
CA CYS A 402 -3.39 -57.95 -61.38
C CYS A 402 -4.38 -57.71 -62.53
N VAL A 403 -4.71 -58.77 -63.27
CA VAL A 403 -5.63 -58.72 -64.41
C VAL A 403 -6.68 -59.81 -64.23
N SER A 404 -7.96 -59.44 -64.40
CA SER A 404 -9.10 -60.37 -64.24
C SER A 404 -9.07 -61.17 -62.91
N GLY A 405 -8.63 -60.52 -61.83
CA GLY A 405 -8.56 -61.09 -60.49
C GLY A 405 -7.41 -62.06 -60.24
N LYS A 406 -6.42 -62.17 -61.15
CA LYS A 406 -5.22 -63.01 -60.98
C LYS A 406 -3.93 -62.26 -61.31
N TRP A 407 -2.86 -62.60 -60.60
CA TRP A 407 -1.52 -62.10 -60.90
C TRP A 407 -1.00 -62.72 -62.19
N SER A 408 -0.75 -61.89 -63.19
CA SER A 408 -0.21 -62.31 -64.49
C SER A 408 1.09 -61.58 -64.78
N GLU A 409 1.97 -62.24 -65.53
CA GLU A 409 3.12 -61.55 -66.11
C GLU A 409 2.67 -60.45 -67.06
N LEU A 410 3.45 -59.38 -67.15
CA LEU A 410 3.39 -58.46 -68.27
C LEU A 410 3.95 -59.20 -69.49
N THR A 411 3.13 -60.04 -70.12
CA THR A 411 3.47 -60.65 -71.39
C THR A 411 3.59 -59.51 -72.40
N PRO A 412 4.77 -59.28 -73.01
CA PRO A 412 4.83 -58.42 -74.17
C PRO A 412 3.93 -59.06 -75.22
N ALA A 413 2.89 -58.36 -75.66
CA ALA A 413 2.08 -58.79 -76.79
C ALA A 413 2.91 -58.97 -78.08
N ALA A 414 4.18 -58.54 -78.09
CA ALA A 414 4.96 -58.25 -79.28
C ALA A 414 6.17 -59.17 -79.55
N ALA A 415 6.23 -60.39 -79.01
CA ALA A 415 7.24 -61.35 -79.48
C ALA A 415 6.75 -62.83 -79.47
N SER A 416 5.89 -63.19 -80.42
CA SER A 416 6.38 -63.95 -81.58
C SER A 416 7.48 -65.00 -81.32
N GLY A 417 7.22 -65.99 -80.46
CA GLY A 417 8.15 -67.11 -80.26
C GLY A 417 8.33 -67.97 -81.52
N ILE A 418 9.38 -68.80 -81.53
CA ILE A 418 9.60 -69.84 -82.54
C ILE A 418 9.09 -71.18 -82.01
N TYR A 419 8.46 -72.00 -82.86
CA TYR A 419 8.26 -73.42 -82.58
C TYR A 419 8.78 -74.30 -83.72
N VAL A 420 9.16 -75.54 -83.40
CA VAL A 420 9.68 -76.50 -84.37
C VAL A 420 8.84 -77.75 -84.36
N ARG A 421 8.25 -78.07 -85.52
CA ARG A 421 7.58 -79.34 -85.76
C ARG A 421 8.54 -80.32 -86.42
N TYR A 422 8.38 -81.59 -86.09
CA TYR A 422 9.14 -82.68 -86.68
C TYR A 422 8.19 -83.71 -87.27
N TYR A 423 8.50 -84.17 -88.47
CA TYR A 423 7.74 -85.21 -89.17
C TYR A 423 8.69 -86.35 -89.55
N ASN A 424 8.36 -87.56 -89.11
CA ASN A 424 9.19 -88.77 -89.32
C ASN A 424 8.60 -89.76 -90.33
N SER A 425 7.81 -89.26 -91.27
CA SER A 425 7.03 -90.06 -92.24
C SER A 425 5.86 -90.87 -91.63
N ILE A 426 5.67 -90.86 -90.30
CA ILE A 426 4.55 -91.55 -89.63
C ILE A 426 3.70 -90.57 -88.80
N LYS A 427 4.34 -89.66 -88.07
CA LYS A 427 3.63 -88.72 -87.19
C LYS A 427 4.32 -87.37 -87.10
N TRP A 428 3.52 -86.36 -86.80
CA TRP A 428 3.99 -85.05 -86.38
C TRP A 428 4.26 -85.04 -84.88
N SER A 429 5.36 -84.39 -84.49
CA SER A 429 5.65 -84.09 -83.09
C SER A 429 6.19 -82.67 -82.94
N CYS A 430 5.96 -82.08 -81.78
CA CYS A 430 6.51 -80.79 -81.43
C CYS A 430 7.86 -80.97 -80.73
N THR A 431 8.96 -80.73 -81.44
CA THR A 431 10.30 -80.92 -80.87
C THR A 431 10.78 -79.70 -80.09
N VAL A 432 10.30 -78.51 -80.45
CA VAL A 432 10.55 -77.28 -79.68
C VAL A 432 9.23 -76.50 -79.63
N PRO A 433 8.50 -76.50 -78.50
CA PRO A 433 7.26 -75.72 -78.38
C PRO A 433 7.53 -74.22 -78.29
N ASN A 434 6.59 -73.40 -78.75
CA ASN A 434 6.61 -71.96 -78.54
C ASN A 434 6.49 -71.69 -77.05
N ARG A 435 7.44 -70.92 -76.50
CA ARG A 435 7.48 -70.57 -75.08
C ARG A 435 6.21 -69.88 -74.57
N ALA A 436 5.51 -69.12 -75.42
CA ALA A 436 4.29 -68.41 -75.05
C ALA A 436 3.05 -69.32 -74.96
N THR A 437 2.98 -70.37 -75.77
CA THR A 437 1.80 -71.27 -75.82
C THR A 437 2.05 -72.64 -75.18
N GLY A 438 3.31 -73.01 -74.94
CA GLY A 438 3.70 -74.35 -74.50
C GLY A 438 3.52 -75.44 -75.57
N GLY A 439 3.15 -75.07 -76.81
CA GLY A 439 2.89 -76.01 -77.90
C GLY A 439 3.43 -75.54 -79.26
N CYS A 440 3.20 -76.33 -80.31
CA CYS A 440 3.60 -75.97 -81.68
C CYS A 440 2.54 -75.10 -82.37
N SER A 441 2.24 -73.95 -81.76
CA SER A 441 1.29 -72.94 -82.21
C SER A 441 1.71 -71.54 -81.78
N CYS A 442 1.17 -70.54 -82.47
CA CYS A 442 1.34 -69.13 -82.10
C CYS A 442 0.31 -68.69 -81.06
N SER A 443 0.65 -67.64 -80.30
CA SER A 443 -0.29 -66.98 -79.41
C SER A 443 -1.51 -66.49 -80.19
N SER A 444 -2.67 -66.42 -79.53
CA SER A 444 -3.90 -65.95 -80.17
C SER A 444 -3.69 -64.58 -80.84
N GLY A 445 -4.06 -64.48 -82.12
CA GLY A 445 -3.87 -63.27 -82.94
C GLY A 445 -2.60 -63.24 -83.79
N LEU A 446 -1.67 -64.19 -83.61
CA LEU A 446 -0.45 -64.32 -84.42
C LEU A 446 -0.53 -65.52 -85.36
N ASN A 447 0.07 -65.39 -86.54
CA ASN A 447 0.11 -66.43 -87.56
C ASN A 447 1.46 -67.17 -87.54
N SER A 448 1.45 -68.42 -87.99
CA SER A 448 2.68 -69.22 -88.12
C SER A 448 3.28 -69.07 -89.51
N ILE A 449 4.50 -68.56 -89.60
CA ILE A 449 5.27 -68.51 -90.83
C ILE A 449 6.39 -69.54 -90.76
N LEU A 450 6.46 -70.43 -91.75
CA LEU A 450 7.56 -71.36 -91.92
C LEU A 450 8.82 -70.58 -92.35
N ILE A 451 9.84 -70.58 -91.50
CA ILE A 451 11.08 -69.82 -91.73
C ILE A 451 12.23 -70.72 -92.19
N ASN A 452 12.18 -72.03 -91.91
CA ASN A 452 13.19 -72.98 -92.38
C ASN A 452 12.66 -74.43 -92.36
N THR A 453 13.23 -75.29 -93.20
CA THR A 453 13.03 -76.74 -93.18
C THR A 453 14.38 -77.47 -93.28
N ASP A 454 14.61 -78.42 -92.39
CA ASP A 454 15.79 -79.29 -92.38
C ASP A 454 15.35 -80.75 -92.52
N SER A 455 15.73 -81.41 -93.61
CA SER A 455 15.35 -82.80 -93.90
C SER A 455 16.57 -83.71 -93.90
N GLN A 456 16.51 -84.80 -93.13
CA GLN A 456 17.50 -85.87 -93.18
C GLN A 456 16.85 -87.17 -93.62
N GLN A 457 17.51 -87.90 -94.51
CA GLN A 457 17.04 -89.19 -95.00
C GLN A 457 17.94 -90.30 -94.45
N SER A 458 17.34 -91.28 -93.77
CA SER A 458 18.04 -92.49 -93.33
C SER A 458 17.47 -93.68 -94.08
N CYS A 459 18.35 -94.45 -94.71
CA CYS A 459 18.00 -95.68 -95.41
C CYS A 459 18.59 -96.87 -94.67
N SER A 460 17.78 -97.88 -94.35
CA SER A 460 18.24 -99.12 -93.72
C SER A 460 18.10 -100.28 -94.72
N GLY A 461 19.22 -100.84 -95.18
CA GLY A 461 19.28 -101.95 -96.15
C GLY A 461 19.98 -101.58 -97.47
N GLY A 462 20.64 -102.55 -98.10
CA GLY A 462 21.37 -102.36 -99.38
C GLY A 462 20.45 -102.03 -100.56
N LYS A 463 20.95 -101.17 -101.47
CA LYS A 463 20.32 -100.66 -102.71
C LYS A 463 18.78 -100.73 -102.74
N ASN A 464 18.19 -99.64 -102.22
CA ASN A 464 16.87 -99.07 -102.53
C ASN A 464 15.59 -99.50 -101.80
N ASP A 465 15.59 -100.34 -100.76
CA ASP A 465 14.28 -100.82 -100.25
C ASP A 465 13.65 -100.17 -99.01
N HIS A 466 14.32 -99.39 -98.15
CA HIS A 466 13.60 -98.66 -97.07
C HIS A 466 14.29 -97.35 -96.64
N CYS A 467 13.98 -96.23 -97.30
CA CYS A 467 14.40 -94.90 -96.88
C CYS A 467 13.29 -94.14 -96.15
N ARG A 468 13.61 -93.51 -95.02
CA ARG A 468 12.70 -92.59 -94.31
C ARG A 468 13.30 -91.20 -94.24
N THR A 469 12.48 -90.21 -94.58
CA THR A 469 12.83 -88.80 -94.45
C THR A 469 12.26 -88.25 -93.15
N TYR A 470 13.10 -87.51 -92.45
CA TYR A 470 12.84 -86.86 -91.18
C TYR A 470 13.00 -85.36 -91.38
N THR A 471 11.90 -84.60 -91.32
CA THR A 471 11.92 -83.16 -91.59
C THR A 471 11.57 -82.37 -90.35
N LYS A 472 12.41 -81.40 -90.00
CA LYS A 472 12.13 -80.35 -89.01
C LYS A 472 11.64 -79.09 -89.73
N TYR A 473 10.56 -78.51 -89.25
CA TYR A 473 9.92 -77.30 -89.76
C TYR A 473 9.97 -76.23 -88.68
N PHE A 474 10.72 -75.17 -88.91
CA PHE A 474 10.89 -74.05 -87.99
C PHE A 474 9.87 -72.98 -88.32
N TYR A 475 9.03 -72.61 -87.36
CA TYR A 475 8.00 -71.59 -87.53
C TYR A 475 8.29 -70.40 -86.63
N ALA A 476 8.28 -69.20 -87.19
CA ALA A 476 8.16 -67.98 -86.42
C ALA A 476 6.68 -67.59 -86.30
N CYS A 477 6.29 -67.08 -85.14
CA CYS A 477 4.98 -66.49 -84.94
C CYS A 477 5.04 -65.01 -85.27
N VAL A 478 4.14 -64.47 -86.10
CA VAL A 478 4.14 -63.03 -86.44
C VAL A 478 2.75 -62.46 -86.49
#